data_AF-A0A8J5YRG1-F1
#
_entry.id   AF-A0A8J5YRG1-F1
#
_cell.length_a   1.000
_cell.length_b   1.000
_cell.length_c   1.000
_cell.angle_alpha   90.00
_cell.angle_beta   90.00
_cell.angle_gamma   90.00
#
_symmetry.space_group_name_H-M   'P 1'
#
loop_
_entity.id
_entity.type
_entity.pdbx_description
1 polymer ?
#
loop_
_entity_poly.entity_id
_entity_poly.type
_entity_poly.pdbx_seq_one_letter_code
_entity_poly.pdbx_strand_id
1 'polypeptide(L)'
;MSIVEEAPNYLQVFSDGSAKRFAPEIAPTSEEASGGYKSKDVFIDLSNAITGRIFLPDIPGPCTSSLPVLFYFHGGGFCIGSTTRLGYHHFLGDFAVVSHSIVLSVDYRLAPEHCLPIAYDDCYSSLEWLCSQVSNEPWLKQADISRVFLYGDSAGGNIVHQKERADGTTGYVAMNDMFWKLSIPDGSNRDYFGCNFKKQEVSEAEWREFPAVTVYVAGLGLLKERGVMYAEFLQRKEVKRVKLVKTENKSHVFHVFHPKSEATCSLQQQMSEFMKNN
;
A
#
# COMPACT_ATOMS: atom_id res chain seq x y z
N MET A 1 7.60 -33.28 -1.48
CA MET A 1 7.34 -31.84 -1.59
C MET A 1 8.69 -31.13 -1.56
N SER A 2 9.08 -30.45 -2.63
CA SER A 2 10.35 -29.74 -2.75
C SER A 2 10.12 -28.23 -2.88
N ILE A 3 11.08 -27.42 -2.44
CA ILE A 3 11.06 -25.96 -2.66
C ILE A 3 11.37 -25.70 -4.14
N VAL A 4 10.56 -24.86 -4.78
CA VAL A 4 10.72 -24.46 -6.19
C VAL A 4 11.09 -22.98 -6.35
N GLU A 5 10.74 -22.14 -5.37
CA GLU A 5 11.13 -20.73 -5.29
C GLU A 5 11.39 -20.35 -3.82
N GLU A 6 12.36 -19.46 -3.57
CA GLU A 6 12.70 -19.02 -2.22
C GLU A 6 13.14 -17.55 -2.19
N ALA A 7 12.50 -16.78 -1.31
CA ALA A 7 13.02 -15.52 -0.80
C ALA A 7 13.44 -15.75 0.66
N PRO A 8 14.76 -15.82 0.96
CA PRO A 8 15.25 -16.18 2.27
C PRO A 8 14.65 -15.32 3.39
N ASN A 9 14.15 -15.98 4.45
CA ASN A 9 13.44 -15.36 5.59
C ASN A 9 12.11 -14.67 5.28
N TYR A 10 11.57 -14.83 4.06
CA TYR A 10 10.30 -14.21 3.65
C TYR A 10 9.30 -15.23 3.14
N LEU A 11 9.69 -16.05 2.15
CA LEU A 11 8.78 -16.91 1.42
C LEU A 11 9.49 -18.17 0.91
N GLN A 12 8.84 -19.32 1.05
CA GLN A 12 9.17 -20.56 0.36
C GLN A 12 7.94 -21.02 -0.41
N VAL A 13 8.10 -21.34 -1.69
CA VAL A 13 7.03 -21.93 -2.52
C VAL A 13 7.38 -23.38 -2.82
N PHE A 14 6.41 -24.26 -2.68
CA PHE A 14 6.58 -25.70 -2.85
C PHE A 14 6.07 -26.19 -4.20
N SER A 15 6.56 -27.35 -4.62
CA SER A 15 6.23 -28.00 -5.90
C SER A 15 4.73 -28.31 -6.11
N ASP A 16 3.91 -28.25 -5.07
CA ASP A 16 2.46 -28.47 -5.14
C ASP A 16 1.65 -27.16 -5.19
N GLY A 17 2.32 -26.00 -5.27
CA GLY A 17 1.70 -24.68 -5.31
C GLY A 17 1.50 -24.03 -3.94
N SER A 18 1.70 -24.74 -2.84
CA SER A 18 1.59 -24.15 -1.51
C SER A 18 2.76 -23.20 -1.20
N ALA A 19 2.52 -22.23 -0.33
CA ALA A 19 3.53 -21.26 0.11
C ALA A 19 3.64 -21.19 1.64
N LYS A 20 4.87 -21.14 2.14
CA LYS A 20 5.18 -20.85 3.54
C LYS A 20 5.74 -19.44 3.64
N ARG A 21 5.04 -18.59 4.38
CA ARG A 21 5.47 -17.22 4.72
C ARG A 21 6.14 -17.24 6.10
N PHE A 22 7.29 -16.61 6.21
CA PHE A 22 7.98 -16.47 7.50
C PHE A 22 7.38 -15.30 8.29
N ALA A 23 7.09 -15.54 9.57
CA ALA A 23 6.42 -14.56 10.41
C ALA A 23 7.34 -13.36 10.67
N PRO A 24 6.93 -12.14 10.30
CA PRO A 24 7.62 -10.93 10.73
C PRO A 24 7.25 -10.62 12.20
N GLU A 25 7.91 -9.62 12.76
CA GLU A 25 7.42 -8.99 14.00
C GLU A 25 6.05 -8.34 13.74
N ILE A 26 5.12 -8.55 14.66
CA ILE A 26 3.73 -8.08 14.57
C ILE A 26 3.36 -7.21 15.77
N ALA A 27 2.34 -6.38 15.59
CA ALA A 27 1.74 -5.57 16.64
C ALA A 27 0.28 -6.00 16.89
N PRO A 28 -0.14 -6.16 18.16
CA PRO A 28 -1.56 -6.28 18.49
C PRO A 28 -2.29 -4.95 18.25
N THR A 29 -3.62 -5.02 18.21
CA THR A 29 -4.49 -3.84 18.26
C THR A 29 -4.64 -3.32 19.68
N SER A 30 -5.09 -2.07 19.82
CA SER A 30 -5.36 -1.44 21.12
C SER A 30 -6.48 -0.42 20.98
N GLU A 31 -7.58 -0.63 21.71
CA GLU A 31 -8.66 0.38 21.82
C GLU A 31 -8.31 1.51 22.80
N GLU A 32 -7.30 1.31 23.63
CA GLU A 32 -6.74 2.35 24.48
C GLU A 32 -5.71 3.15 23.69
N ALA A 33 -5.78 4.48 23.79
CA ALA A 33 -4.87 5.36 23.09
C ALA A 33 -3.48 5.32 23.77
N SER A 34 -2.52 4.68 23.11
CA SER A 34 -1.11 4.70 23.50
C SER A 34 -0.31 5.28 22.33
N GLY A 35 0.36 6.41 22.54
CA GLY A 35 1.03 7.14 21.46
C GLY A 35 0.09 7.99 20.58
N GLY A 36 -1.12 8.30 21.08
CA GLY A 36 -2.04 9.24 20.44
C GLY A 36 -2.98 8.65 19.39
N TYR A 37 -3.02 7.32 19.23
CA TYR A 37 -3.99 6.65 18.37
C TYR A 37 -4.50 5.36 19.01
N LYS A 38 -5.67 4.91 18.53
CA LYS A 38 -6.27 3.60 18.79
C LYS A 38 -6.19 2.77 17.51
N SER A 39 -6.15 1.45 17.63
CA SER A 39 -6.19 0.53 16.49
C SER A 39 -7.15 -0.63 16.72
N LYS A 40 -7.82 -1.09 15.67
CA LYS A 40 -8.65 -2.30 15.69
C LYS A 40 -8.69 -3.00 14.35
N ASP A 41 -8.97 -4.30 14.38
CA ASP A 41 -9.15 -5.12 13.18
C ASP A 41 -10.64 -5.21 12.84
N VAL A 42 -10.95 -5.25 11.54
CA VAL A 42 -12.29 -5.34 10.99
C VAL A 42 -12.36 -6.41 9.90
N PHE A 43 -13.50 -7.07 9.79
CA PHE A 43 -13.80 -7.95 8.66
C PHE A 43 -14.43 -7.13 7.54
N ILE A 44 -13.81 -7.15 6.37
CA ILE A 44 -14.26 -6.44 5.18
C ILE A 44 -15.12 -7.36 4.32
N ASP A 45 -14.63 -8.55 4.04
CA ASP A 45 -15.36 -9.58 3.31
C ASP A 45 -15.08 -10.95 3.94
N LEU A 46 -16.11 -11.52 4.59
CA LEU A 46 -16.02 -12.82 5.23
C LEU A 46 -15.87 -13.97 4.22
N SER A 47 -16.42 -13.84 3.01
CA SER A 47 -16.39 -14.89 2.00
C SER A 47 -14.98 -15.07 1.41
N ASN A 48 -14.26 -13.96 1.26
CA ASN A 48 -12.88 -13.94 0.76
C ASN A 48 -11.84 -13.80 1.88
N ALA A 49 -12.28 -13.82 3.15
CA ALA A 49 -11.44 -13.62 4.34
C ALA A 49 -10.60 -12.32 4.30
N ILE A 50 -11.14 -11.26 3.70
CA ILE A 50 -10.48 -9.96 3.63
C ILE A 50 -10.71 -9.24 4.96
N THR A 51 -9.62 -8.81 5.58
CA THR A 51 -9.63 -8.02 6.81
C THR A 51 -8.98 -6.67 6.58
N GLY A 52 -9.17 -5.76 7.53
CA GLY A 52 -8.45 -4.52 7.57
C GLY A 52 -8.14 -4.10 8.99
N ARG A 53 -7.23 -3.14 9.13
CA ARG A 53 -6.89 -2.51 10.41
C ARG A 53 -7.19 -1.03 10.33
N ILE A 54 -8.04 -0.54 11.22
CA ILE A 54 -8.37 0.87 11.38
C ILE A 54 -7.44 1.47 12.43
N PHE A 55 -6.84 2.62 12.15
CA PHE A 55 -6.20 3.50 13.12
C PHE A 55 -7.02 4.77 13.26
N LEU A 56 -7.39 5.09 14.49
CA LEU A 56 -8.18 6.27 14.83
C LEU A 56 -7.32 7.18 15.72
N PRO A 57 -7.01 8.42 15.29
CA PRO A 57 -6.27 9.36 16.13
C PRO A 57 -7.10 9.75 17.36
N ASP A 58 -6.43 9.86 18.50
CA ASP A 58 -7.01 10.35 19.73
C ASP A 58 -6.93 11.89 19.75
N ILE A 59 -8.02 12.53 19.34
CA ILE A 59 -8.10 13.99 19.20
C ILE A 59 -8.75 14.58 20.46
N PRO A 60 -8.06 15.47 21.21
CA PRO A 60 -8.64 16.09 22.38
C PRO A 60 -9.79 17.05 22.02
N GLY A 61 -10.93 16.92 22.69
CA GLY A 61 -12.07 17.86 22.61
C GLY A 61 -13.31 17.30 21.91
N PRO A 62 -14.44 18.05 21.90
CA PRO A 62 -15.65 17.62 21.22
C PRO A 62 -15.41 17.54 19.70
N CYS A 63 -15.22 16.32 19.21
CA CYS A 63 -14.94 16.05 17.81
C CYS A 63 -16.22 16.25 16.98
N THR A 64 -16.39 17.46 16.47
CA THR A 64 -17.53 17.87 15.60
C THR A 64 -17.13 17.92 14.12
N SER A 65 -15.84 17.82 13.82
CA SER A 65 -15.28 17.89 12.47
C SER A 65 -15.08 16.50 11.86
N SER A 66 -15.42 16.34 10.59
CA SER A 66 -15.11 15.15 9.80
C SER A 66 -13.59 15.02 9.59
N LEU A 67 -13.09 13.78 9.59
CA LEU A 67 -11.69 13.44 9.42
C LEU A 67 -11.46 12.84 8.03
N PRO A 68 -10.42 13.27 7.29
CA PRO A 68 -10.06 12.60 6.05
C PRO A 68 -9.67 11.14 6.32
N VAL A 69 -9.71 10.32 5.28
CA VAL A 69 -9.35 8.90 5.37
C VAL A 69 -8.12 8.63 4.51
N LEU A 70 -7.07 8.04 5.10
CA LEU A 70 -6.02 7.38 4.35
C LEU A 70 -6.40 5.91 4.18
N PHE A 71 -6.61 5.48 2.94
CA PHE A 71 -6.85 4.09 2.59
C PHE A 71 -5.54 3.47 2.10
N TYR A 72 -5.03 2.49 2.86
CA TYR A 72 -3.66 2.02 2.75
C TYR A 72 -3.54 0.58 2.23
N PHE A 73 -2.61 0.38 1.30
CA PHE A 73 -2.23 -0.94 0.78
C PHE A 73 -0.77 -1.23 1.11
N HIS A 74 -0.52 -2.34 1.79
CA HIS A 74 0.83 -2.70 2.19
C HIS A 74 1.69 -3.17 1.01
N GLY A 75 3.00 -2.97 1.08
CA GLY A 75 3.96 -3.61 0.18
C GLY A 75 4.23 -5.07 0.50
N GLY A 76 5.05 -5.71 -0.33
CA GLY A 76 5.46 -7.12 -0.17
C GLY A 76 5.43 -7.95 -1.44
N GLY A 77 5.53 -7.32 -2.60
CA GLY A 77 5.58 -8.02 -3.89
C GLY A 77 4.33 -8.86 -4.20
N PHE A 78 3.18 -8.49 -3.62
CA PHE A 78 1.93 -9.28 -3.62
C PHE A 78 2.00 -10.67 -2.99
N CYS A 79 3.18 -11.12 -2.56
CA CYS A 79 3.36 -12.46 -2.00
C CYS A 79 3.49 -12.49 -0.49
N ILE A 80 3.86 -11.38 0.15
CA ILE A 80 4.06 -11.27 1.59
C ILE A 80 3.49 -9.94 2.12
N GLY A 81 3.48 -9.78 3.44
CA GLY A 81 2.96 -8.59 4.12
C GLY A 81 1.66 -8.89 4.84
N SER A 82 1.32 -8.02 5.79
CA SER A 82 0.03 -8.01 6.48
C SER A 82 -0.14 -6.68 7.22
N THR A 83 -1.39 -6.29 7.46
CA THR A 83 -1.79 -5.18 8.35
C THR A 83 -1.22 -5.29 9.78
N THR A 84 -0.85 -6.50 10.19
CA THR A 84 -0.33 -6.79 11.53
C THR A 84 1.16 -6.48 11.72
N ARG A 85 1.93 -6.31 10.63
CA ARG A 85 3.39 -6.11 10.70
C ARG A 85 3.74 -4.87 11.52
N LEU A 86 4.68 -5.02 12.47
CA LEU A 86 5.05 -3.96 13.42
C LEU A 86 5.44 -2.64 12.72
N GLY A 87 6.24 -2.72 11.67
CA GLY A 87 6.68 -1.56 10.89
C GLY A 87 5.53 -0.75 10.29
N TYR A 88 4.56 -1.44 9.67
CA TYR A 88 3.36 -0.79 9.13
C TYR A 88 2.47 -0.26 10.27
N HIS A 89 2.28 -1.04 11.33
CA HIS A 89 1.47 -0.60 12.48
C HIS A 89 1.99 0.73 13.06
N HIS A 90 3.28 0.84 13.35
CA HIS A 90 3.85 2.08 13.88
C HIS A 90 3.76 3.22 12.87
N PHE A 91 4.12 2.99 11.61
CA PHE A 91 4.09 4.01 10.58
C PHE A 91 2.68 4.60 10.38
N LEU A 92 1.66 3.74 10.30
CA LEU A 92 0.28 4.14 10.05
C LEU A 92 -0.39 4.74 11.29
N GLY A 93 -0.10 4.21 12.48
CA GLY A 93 -0.56 4.80 13.74
C GLY A 93 0.00 6.20 13.94
N ASP A 94 1.32 6.38 13.83
CA ASP A 94 1.97 7.70 13.90
C ASP A 94 1.44 8.65 12.82
N PHE A 95 1.19 8.12 11.61
CA PHE A 95 0.62 8.92 10.53
C PHE A 95 -0.77 9.44 10.90
N ALA A 96 -1.67 8.58 11.39
CA ALA A 96 -3.03 8.95 11.82
C ALA A 96 -3.02 10.16 12.77
N VAL A 97 -2.05 10.19 13.70
CA VAL A 97 -1.85 11.30 14.63
C VAL A 97 -1.38 12.56 13.91
N VAL A 98 -0.30 12.49 13.14
CA VAL A 98 0.30 13.65 12.46
C VAL A 98 -0.65 14.27 11.43
N SER A 99 -1.45 13.45 10.74
CA SER A 99 -2.38 13.90 9.71
C SER A 99 -3.75 14.29 10.26
N HIS A 100 -4.08 13.91 11.50
CA HIS A 100 -5.44 13.96 12.04
C HIS A 100 -6.43 13.27 11.09
N SER A 101 -6.08 12.06 10.65
CA SER A 101 -6.88 11.27 9.71
C SER A 101 -7.18 9.89 10.26
N ILE A 102 -8.33 9.33 9.88
CA ILE A 102 -8.56 7.90 10.03
C ILE A 102 -7.67 7.18 9.00
N VAL A 103 -7.06 6.06 9.38
CA VAL A 103 -6.32 5.20 8.45
C VAL A 103 -6.99 3.83 8.41
N LEU A 104 -7.25 3.32 7.21
CA LEU A 104 -7.72 1.94 7.01
C LEU A 104 -6.71 1.20 6.13
N SER A 105 -6.00 0.26 6.73
CA SER A 105 -5.06 -0.64 6.06
C SER A 105 -5.76 -1.92 5.66
N VAL A 106 -5.63 -2.35 4.41
CA VAL A 106 -6.29 -3.57 3.88
C VAL A 106 -5.33 -4.77 3.88
N ASP A 107 -5.82 -5.93 4.30
CA ASP A 107 -5.15 -7.23 4.22
C ASP A 107 -5.69 -7.97 2.98
N TYR A 108 -5.14 -7.66 1.81
CA TYR A 108 -5.57 -8.26 0.54
C TYR A 108 -4.95 -9.65 0.34
N ARG A 109 -5.61 -10.52 -0.44
CA ARG A 109 -5.13 -11.88 -0.66
C ARG A 109 -3.83 -11.91 -1.45
N LEU A 110 -2.95 -12.84 -1.08
CA LEU A 110 -1.57 -12.88 -1.56
C LEU A 110 -1.36 -13.98 -2.60
N ALA A 111 -0.47 -13.69 -3.54
CA ALA A 111 0.12 -14.68 -4.44
C ALA A 111 1.12 -15.59 -3.69
N PRO A 112 1.39 -16.82 -4.18
CA PRO A 112 0.87 -17.43 -5.40
C PRO A 112 -0.54 -18.02 -5.30
N GLU A 113 -1.12 -18.15 -4.11
CA GLU A 113 -2.46 -18.75 -3.92
C GLU A 113 -3.56 -17.92 -4.61
N HIS A 114 -3.35 -16.60 -4.66
CA HIS A 114 -4.25 -15.64 -5.28
C HIS A 114 -3.46 -14.66 -6.18
N CYS A 115 -3.18 -15.09 -7.41
CA CYS A 115 -2.52 -14.23 -8.40
C CYS A 115 -3.36 -13.00 -8.75
N LEU A 116 -2.71 -11.97 -9.30
CA LEU A 116 -3.37 -10.81 -9.89
C LEU A 116 -4.38 -11.28 -10.97
N PRO A 117 -5.57 -10.65 -11.07
CA PRO A 117 -5.95 -9.38 -10.47
C PRO A 117 -6.58 -9.45 -9.07
N ILE A 118 -6.58 -10.60 -8.38
CA ILE A 118 -7.34 -10.78 -7.12
C ILE A 118 -7.01 -9.71 -6.07
N ALA A 119 -5.74 -9.37 -5.86
CA ALA A 119 -5.36 -8.31 -4.92
C ALA A 119 -5.98 -6.94 -5.29
N TYR A 120 -6.16 -6.65 -6.58
CA TYR A 120 -6.80 -5.41 -7.03
C TYR A 120 -8.31 -5.43 -6.75
N ASP A 121 -8.96 -6.56 -7.00
CA ASP A 121 -10.39 -6.75 -6.74
C ASP A 121 -10.67 -6.67 -5.22
N ASP A 122 -9.81 -7.25 -4.40
CA ASP A 122 -9.88 -7.19 -2.93
C ASP A 122 -9.76 -5.76 -2.43
N CYS A 123 -8.80 -4.99 -2.95
CA CYS A 123 -8.61 -3.59 -2.56
C CYS A 123 -9.74 -2.68 -3.05
N TYR A 124 -10.27 -2.92 -4.26
CA TYR A 124 -11.40 -2.17 -4.79
C TYR A 124 -12.68 -2.45 -3.99
N SER A 125 -13.02 -3.72 -3.76
CA SER A 125 -14.17 -4.11 -2.93
C SER A 125 -14.04 -3.60 -1.49
N SER A 126 -12.82 -3.53 -0.95
CA SER A 126 -12.57 -2.92 0.36
C SER A 126 -12.83 -1.42 0.39
N LEU A 127 -12.61 -0.71 -0.72
CA LEU A 127 -12.94 0.71 -0.85
C LEU A 127 -14.45 0.91 -0.91
N GLU A 128 -15.17 0.05 -1.65
CA GLU A 128 -16.64 0.04 -1.64
C GLU A 128 -17.19 -0.26 -0.24
N TRP A 129 -16.57 -1.20 0.47
CA TRP A 129 -16.90 -1.50 1.86
C TRP A 129 -16.74 -0.27 2.75
N LEU A 130 -15.61 0.45 2.68
CA LEU A 130 -15.38 1.69 3.44
C LEU A 130 -16.54 2.68 3.23
N CYS A 131 -16.91 2.93 1.98
CA CYS A 131 -18.01 3.84 1.64
C CYS A 131 -19.36 3.38 2.23
N SER A 132 -19.60 2.07 2.30
CA SER A 132 -20.83 1.49 2.86
C SER A 132 -20.88 1.47 4.40
N GLN A 133 -19.73 1.48 5.07
CA GLN A 133 -19.63 1.26 6.51
C GLN A 133 -19.58 2.52 7.37
N VAL A 134 -19.45 3.72 6.78
CA VAL A 134 -19.38 5.00 7.53
C VAL A 134 -20.49 5.15 8.57
N SER A 135 -21.71 4.68 8.27
CA SER A 135 -22.85 4.75 9.20
C SER A 135 -22.94 3.59 10.21
N ASN A 136 -22.27 2.47 9.95
CA ASN A 136 -22.42 1.23 10.71
C ASN A 136 -21.20 0.90 11.59
N GLU A 137 -20.02 1.31 11.17
CA GLU A 137 -18.76 1.08 11.86
C GLU A 137 -18.43 2.30 12.75
N PRO A 138 -18.52 2.18 14.09
CA PRO A 138 -18.35 3.31 15.01
C PRO A 138 -17.07 4.13 14.83
N TRP A 139 -15.96 3.51 14.43
CA TRP A 139 -14.66 4.19 14.22
C TRP A 139 -14.60 4.93 12.89
N LEU A 140 -15.52 4.65 11.96
CA LEU A 140 -15.67 5.35 10.70
C LEU A 140 -16.76 6.45 10.76
N LYS A 141 -17.42 6.65 11.90
CA LYS A 141 -18.50 7.64 12.04
C LYS A 141 -18.07 9.08 11.72
N GLN A 142 -16.79 9.40 11.94
CA GLN A 142 -16.21 10.71 11.62
C GLN A 142 -15.52 10.74 10.26
N ALA A 143 -15.52 9.64 9.50
CA ALA A 143 -14.86 9.56 8.21
C ALA A 143 -15.52 10.51 7.18
N ASP A 144 -14.70 11.34 6.57
CA ASP A 144 -15.07 12.16 5.42
C ASP A 144 -14.77 11.40 4.12
N ILE A 145 -15.78 10.71 3.60
CA ILE A 145 -15.71 10.00 2.33
C ILE A 145 -15.54 10.90 1.10
N SER A 146 -15.72 12.22 1.23
CA SER A 146 -15.33 13.16 0.16
C SER A 146 -13.81 13.41 0.14
N ARG A 147 -13.09 12.97 1.18
CA ARG A 147 -11.66 13.16 1.38
C ARG A 147 -10.95 11.84 1.68
N VAL A 148 -11.09 10.89 0.75
CA VAL A 148 -10.35 9.61 0.78
C VAL A 148 -9.08 9.72 -0.06
N PHE A 149 -7.96 9.35 0.53
CA PHE A 149 -6.65 9.36 -0.09
C PHE A 149 -6.10 7.93 -0.14
N LEU A 150 -5.73 7.49 -1.33
CA LEU A 150 -5.11 6.18 -1.53
C LEU A 150 -3.60 6.30 -1.32
N TYR A 151 -3.02 5.39 -0.53
CA TYR A 151 -1.57 5.28 -0.40
C TYR A 151 -1.14 3.82 -0.33
N GLY A 152 0.04 3.55 -0.86
CA GLY A 152 0.67 2.24 -0.71
C GLY A 152 2.13 2.33 -1.08
N ASP A 153 2.90 1.37 -0.58
CA ASP A 153 4.32 1.25 -0.81
C ASP A 153 4.61 -0.02 -1.62
N SER A 154 5.63 -0.02 -2.49
CA SER A 154 6.02 -1.21 -3.25
C SER A 154 4.81 -1.79 -4.03
N ALA A 155 4.49 -3.08 -3.88
CA ALA A 155 3.28 -3.69 -4.41
C ALA A 155 1.97 -2.97 -4.02
N GLY A 156 1.87 -2.39 -2.81
CA GLY A 156 0.73 -1.56 -2.44
C GLY A 156 0.67 -0.25 -3.20
N GLY A 157 1.81 0.35 -3.53
CA GLY A 157 1.89 1.50 -4.44
C GLY A 157 1.47 1.14 -5.86
N ASN A 158 1.80 -0.09 -6.28
CA ASN A 158 1.23 -0.68 -7.49
C ASN A 158 -0.29 -0.86 -7.35
N ILE A 159 -0.87 -1.22 -6.21
CA ILE A 159 -2.34 -1.26 -6.06
C ILE A 159 -2.97 0.14 -6.18
N VAL A 160 -2.38 1.18 -5.56
CA VAL A 160 -2.90 2.58 -5.62
C VAL A 160 -3.09 3.08 -7.05
N HIS A 161 -2.20 2.71 -7.95
CA HIS A 161 -2.19 3.28 -9.29
C HIS A 161 -2.23 2.29 -10.45
N GLN A 162 -1.70 1.09 -10.21
CA GLN A 162 -1.28 0.05 -11.15
C GLN A 162 0.05 0.36 -11.87
N LYS A 163 1.07 -0.46 -11.55
CA LYS A 163 2.09 -1.07 -12.46
C LYS A 163 3.58 -0.71 -12.33
N GLU A 164 4.44 -1.73 -12.30
CA GLU A 164 5.92 -1.65 -12.29
C GLU A 164 6.62 -2.71 -13.18
N ARG A 165 7.67 -2.33 -13.91
CA ARG A 165 8.63 -3.28 -14.52
C ARG A 165 9.99 -3.10 -13.85
N ALA A 166 10.79 -4.12 -13.57
CA ALA A 166 12.15 -3.91 -13.03
C ALA A 166 13.24 -3.96 -14.13
N ASP A 167 14.40 -3.35 -13.85
CA ASP A 167 15.68 -3.63 -14.52
C ASP A 167 16.84 -3.25 -13.55
N GLY A 168 17.76 -4.19 -13.23
CA GLY A 168 19.07 -3.89 -12.61
C GLY A 168 19.49 -4.60 -11.29
N THR A 169 20.66 -5.28 -11.30
CA THR A 169 21.47 -5.92 -10.21
C THR A 169 21.01 -7.23 -9.53
N THR A 170 21.95 -8.18 -9.41
CA THR A 170 21.73 -9.64 -9.52
C THR A 170 21.05 -10.38 -8.35
N GLY A 171 21.01 -9.82 -7.13
CA GLY A 171 20.39 -10.49 -5.97
C GLY A 171 18.95 -10.05 -5.67
N TYR A 172 18.72 -8.74 -5.58
CA TYR A 172 17.38 -8.16 -5.36
C TYR A 172 16.49 -8.23 -6.62
N VAL A 173 17.08 -8.29 -7.82
CA VAL A 173 16.32 -8.58 -9.05
C VAL A 173 15.75 -9.97 -9.03
N ALA A 174 16.51 -10.99 -8.60
CA ALA A 174 16.01 -12.36 -8.55
C ALA A 174 14.76 -12.46 -7.66
N MET A 175 14.78 -11.80 -6.50
CA MET A 175 13.60 -11.75 -5.62
C MET A 175 12.44 -10.95 -6.25
N ASN A 176 12.71 -9.82 -6.91
CA ASN A 176 11.68 -9.05 -7.60
C ASN A 176 11.04 -9.85 -8.75
N ASP A 177 11.87 -10.49 -9.59
CA ASP A 177 11.43 -11.33 -10.70
C ASP A 177 10.66 -12.54 -10.21
N MET A 178 11.10 -13.16 -9.12
CA MET A 178 10.37 -14.23 -8.43
C MET A 178 8.98 -13.75 -8.00
N PHE A 179 8.88 -12.62 -7.28
CA PHE A 179 7.57 -12.09 -6.88
C PHE A 179 6.67 -11.79 -8.06
N TRP A 180 7.20 -11.20 -9.13
CA TRP A 180 6.41 -10.97 -10.33
C TRP A 180 5.97 -12.27 -11.02
N LYS A 181 6.85 -13.27 -11.12
CA LYS A 181 6.53 -14.60 -11.64
C LYS A 181 5.41 -15.26 -10.84
N LEU A 182 5.43 -15.14 -9.51
CA LEU A 182 4.42 -15.71 -8.63
C LEU A 182 3.10 -14.94 -8.67
N SER A 183 3.12 -13.65 -9.01
CA SER A 183 1.96 -12.78 -8.86
C SER A 183 1.14 -12.59 -10.14
N ILE A 184 1.74 -12.68 -11.32
CA ILE A 184 1.00 -12.53 -12.57
C ILE A 184 0.30 -13.84 -12.96
N PRO A 185 -0.80 -13.80 -13.74
CA PRO A 185 -1.46 -15.01 -14.21
C PRO A 185 -0.52 -15.93 -14.98
N ASP A 186 -0.73 -17.24 -14.86
CA ASP A 186 0.01 -18.24 -15.61
C ASP A 186 -0.01 -17.97 -17.13
N GLY A 187 1.13 -18.15 -17.77
CA GLY A 187 1.31 -17.83 -19.19
C GLY A 187 1.50 -16.33 -19.51
N SER A 188 1.40 -15.45 -18.52
CA SER A 188 1.71 -14.03 -18.68
C SER A 188 3.21 -13.74 -18.61
N ASN A 189 3.59 -12.52 -18.95
CA ASN A 189 4.96 -12.03 -18.81
C ASN A 189 4.95 -10.60 -18.22
N ARG A 190 6.10 -9.93 -18.22
CA ARG A 190 6.24 -8.56 -17.69
C ARG A 190 5.54 -7.47 -18.52
N ASP A 191 4.88 -7.81 -19.64
CA ASP A 191 3.94 -6.94 -20.35
C ASP A 191 2.49 -7.14 -19.88
N TYR A 192 2.23 -8.10 -18.98
CA TYR A 192 0.95 -8.19 -18.26
C TYR A 192 0.59 -6.82 -17.74
N PHE A 193 -0.69 -6.48 -17.89
CA PHE A 193 -1.15 -5.15 -17.61
C PHE A 193 -0.69 -4.79 -16.19
N GLY A 194 -1.03 -5.51 -15.10
CA GLY A 194 -0.62 -5.21 -13.71
C GLY A 194 0.89 -5.08 -13.41
N CYS A 195 1.74 -5.45 -14.37
CA CYS A 195 3.18 -5.20 -14.35
C CYS A 195 3.58 -3.96 -15.19
N ASN A 196 3.03 -3.72 -16.38
CA ASN A 196 3.52 -2.63 -17.25
C ASN A 196 2.51 -1.49 -17.43
N PHE A 197 2.76 -0.30 -16.82
CA PHE A 197 1.86 0.87 -16.91
C PHE A 197 1.61 1.34 -18.34
N LYS A 198 2.57 1.10 -19.26
CA LYS A 198 2.42 1.47 -20.67
C LYS A 198 1.44 0.58 -21.44
N LYS A 199 1.03 -0.55 -20.86
CA LYS A 199 0.08 -1.51 -21.46
C LYS A 199 -1.34 -1.32 -20.93
N GLN A 200 -1.63 -0.21 -20.23
CA GLN A 200 -3.02 0.14 -19.90
C GLN A 200 -3.74 0.68 -21.13
N GLU A 201 -4.93 0.16 -21.35
CA GLU A 201 -5.89 0.69 -22.33
C GLU A 201 -6.81 1.68 -21.62
N VAL A 202 -6.27 2.87 -21.32
CA VAL A 202 -7.01 4.00 -20.73
C VAL A 202 -6.86 5.19 -21.67
N SER A 203 -7.97 5.83 -22.02
CA SER A 203 -7.97 6.97 -22.95
C SER A 203 -7.31 8.20 -22.34
N GLU A 204 -6.80 9.10 -23.18
CA GLU A 204 -6.22 10.38 -22.72
C GLU A 204 -7.25 11.25 -21.97
N ALA A 205 -8.55 11.12 -22.29
CA ALA A 205 -9.60 11.82 -21.57
C ALA A 205 -9.73 11.29 -20.13
N GLU A 206 -9.77 9.96 -19.97
CA GLU A 206 -9.82 9.34 -18.65
C GLU A 206 -8.58 9.68 -17.81
N TRP A 207 -7.39 9.68 -18.41
CA TRP A 207 -6.15 10.06 -17.69
C TRP A 207 -6.19 11.46 -17.10
N ARG A 208 -6.81 12.44 -17.78
CA ARG A 208 -6.93 13.82 -17.27
C ARG A 208 -7.86 13.93 -16.07
N GLU A 209 -8.80 12.99 -15.92
CA GLU A 209 -9.70 12.92 -14.78
C GLU A 209 -9.07 12.25 -13.55
N PHE A 210 -7.85 11.69 -13.66
CA PHE A 210 -7.18 11.08 -12.53
C PHE A 210 -6.87 12.12 -11.43
N PRO A 211 -6.96 11.71 -10.15
CA PRO A 211 -6.72 12.59 -9.01
C PRO A 211 -5.26 13.06 -8.97
N ALA A 212 -4.99 14.05 -8.11
CA ALA A 212 -3.62 14.45 -7.83
C ALA A 212 -2.77 13.27 -7.35
N VAL A 213 -1.54 13.15 -7.85
CA VAL A 213 -0.63 12.05 -7.49
C VAL A 213 0.70 12.60 -7.00
N THR A 214 1.15 12.13 -5.84
CA THR A 214 2.54 12.29 -5.41
C THR A 214 3.24 10.94 -5.43
N VAL A 215 4.32 10.83 -6.19
CA VAL A 215 5.17 9.63 -6.26
C VAL A 215 6.38 9.81 -5.37
N TYR A 216 6.49 8.99 -4.32
CA TYR A 216 7.63 8.98 -3.41
C TYR A 216 8.65 7.93 -3.83
N VAL A 217 9.91 8.32 -3.89
CA VAL A 217 10.99 7.46 -4.36
C VAL A 217 12.16 7.48 -3.39
N ALA A 218 12.59 6.29 -2.96
CA ALA A 218 13.80 6.12 -2.15
C ALA A 218 15.05 6.12 -3.04
N GLY A 219 16.03 6.97 -2.73
CA GLY A 219 17.21 7.22 -3.58
C GLY A 219 18.14 6.01 -3.78
N LEU A 220 18.16 5.07 -2.82
CA LEU A 220 18.90 3.80 -2.91
C LEU A 220 17.96 2.61 -3.24
N GLY A 221 16.69 2.87 -3.55
CA GLY A 221 15.73 1.83 -3.89
C GLY A 221 15.96 1.28 -5.30
N LEU A 222 15.86 -0.05 -5.44
CA LEU A 222 15.98 -0.73 -6.74
C LEU A 222 14.90 -0.30 -7.75
N LEU A 223 13.78 0.23 -7.26
CA LEU A 223 12.65 0.68 -8.07
C LEU A 223 12.68 2.20 -8.30
N LYS A 224 13.78 2.88 -7.96
CA LYS A 224 13.90 4.34 -8.02
C LYS A 224 13.60 4.86 -9.42
N GLU A 225 14.33 4.36 -10.41
CA GLU A 225 14.20 4.76 -11.81
C GLU A 225 12.77 4.53 -12.31
N ARG A 226 12.08 3.52 -11.77
CA ARG A 226 10.69 3.24 -12.15
C ARG A 226 9.70 4.20 -11.56
N GLY A 227 9.82 4.55 -10.27
CA GLY A 227 9.02 5.62 -9.70
C GLY A 227 9.19 6.93 -10.46
N VAL A 228 10.41 7.25 -10.91
CA VAL A 228 10.68 8.42 -11.75
C VAL A 228 9.99 8.30 -13.12
N MET A 229 10.22 7.21 -13.86
CA MET A 229 9.61 6.98 -15.17
C MET A 229 8.08 7.01 -15.13
N TYR A 230 7.54 6.51 -14.02
CA TYR A 230 6.12 6.45 -13.76
C TYR A 230 5.54 7.87 -13.51
N ALA A 231 6.17 8.69 -12.67
CA ALA A 231 5.77 10.09 -12.49
C ALA A 231 5.82 10.88 -13.82
N GLU A 232 6.87 10.70 -14.62
CA GLU A 232 6.96 11.31 -15.95
C GLU A 232 5.87 10.81 -16.91
N PHE A 233 5.49 9.54 -16.81
CA PHE A 233 4.40 8.98 -17.60
C PHE A 233 3.08 9.67 -17.26
N LEU A 234 2.75 9.84 -15.98
CA LEU A 234 1.53 10.57 -15.57
C LEU A 234 1.53 12.01 -16.05
N GLN A 235 2.67 12.69 -15.97
CA GLN A 235 2.83 14.06 -16.48
C GLN A 235 2.55 14.13 -17.98
N ARG A 236 3.08 13.17 -18.76
CA ARG A 236 2.80 13.07 -20.20
C ARG A 236 1.33 12.75 -20.51
N LYS A 237 0.65 12.05 -19.62
CA LYS A 237 -0.79 11.75 -19.67
C LYS A 237 -1.67 12.89 -19.14
N GLU A 238 -1.06 14.02 -18.79
CA GLU A 238 -1.75 15.22 -18.30
C GLU A 238 -2.61 14.96 -17.04
N VAL A 239 -2.18 14.00 -16.20
CA VAL A 239 -2.79 13.75 -14.89
C VAL A 239 -2.66 15.00 -14.02
N LYS A 240 -3.70 15.32 -13.25
CA LYS A 240 -3.75 16.50 -12.40
C LYS A 240 -2.59 16.49 -11.40
N ARG A 241 -1.84 17.60 -11.31
CA ARG A 241 -0.87 17.92 -10.23
C ARG A 241 0.05 16.74 -9.82
N VAL A 242 0.79 16.18 -10.78
CA VAL A 242 1.78 15.11 -10.50
C VAL A 242 3.04 15.68 -9.85
N LYS A 243 3.37 15.22 -8.65
CA LYS A 243 4.60 15.58 -7.92
C LYS A 243 5.49 14.34 -7.76
N LEU A 244 6.79 14.50 -7.99
CA LEU A 244 7.81 13.48 -7.69
C LEU A 244 8.63 13.95 -6.48
N VAL A 245 8.72 13.10 -5.47
CA VAL A 245 9.53 13.34 -4.27
C VAL A 245 10.61 12.26 -4.19
N LYS A 246 11.87 12.69 -4.06
CA LYS A 246 13.01 11.78 -3.88
C LYS A 246 13.57 11.94 -2.47
N THR A 247 13.73 10.83 -1.77
CA THR A 247 14.39 10.78 -0.47
C THR A 247 15.77 10.16 -0.63
N GLU A 248 16.78 11.01 -0.75
CA GLU A 248 18.17 10.59 -0.98
C GLU A 248 18.69 9.70 0.15
N ASN A 249 19.61 8.79 -0.17
CA ASN A 249 20.28 7.90 0.78
C ASN A 249 19.35 7.00 1.63
N LYS A 250 18.12 6.72 1.15
CA LYS A 250 17.21 5.78 1.79
C LYS A 250 16.96 4.55 0.93
N SER A 251 16.87 3.40 1.60
CA SER A 251 16.53 2.12 1.00
C SER A 251 15.03 2.02 0.70
N HIS A 252 14.67 1.04 -0.11
CA HIS A 252 13.28 0.70 -0.39
C HIS A 252 12.48 0.52 0.91
N VAL A 253 11.30 1.12 0.98
CA VAL A 253 10.36 1.04 2.13
C VAL A 253 10.99 1.31 3.50
N PHE A 254 11.98 2.20 3.56
CA PHE A 254 12.69 2.55 4.80
C PHE A 254 11.76 2.91 5.98
N HIS A 255 10.58 3.45 5.70
CA HIS A 255 9.60 3.85 6.71
C HIS A 255 9.00 2.66 7.48
N VAL A 256 9.00 1.48 6.88
CA VAL A 256 8.54 0.24 7.52
C VAL A 256 9.62 -0.32 8.45
N PHE A 257 10.89 -0.25 8.05
CA PHE A 257 12.02 -0.78 8.82
C PHE A 257 12.53 0.20 9.89
N HIS A 258 12.33 1.50 9.68
CA HIS A 258 12.76 2.56 10.59
C HIS A 258 11.62 3.56 10.83
N PRO A 259 10.49 3.12 11.43
CA PRO A 259 9.28 3.95 11.57
C PRO A 259 9.51 5.22 12.38
N LYS A 260 10.48 5.23 13.30
CA LYS A 260 10.82 6.37 14.14
C LYS A 260 11.96 7.26 13.61
N SER A 261 12.43 7.03 12.39
CA SER A 261 13.52 7.84 11.81
C SER A 261 13.04 9.22 11.37
N GLU A 262 13.93 10.22 11.37
CA GLU A 262 13.63 11.57 10.87
C GLU A 262 13.10 11.57 9.43
N ALA A 263 13.63 10.68 8.59
CA ALA A 263 13.19 10.55 7.21
C ALA A 263 11.75 10.02 7.12
N THR A 264 11.33 9.17 8.05
CA THR A 264 9.96 8.67 8.14
C THR A 264 9.02 9.77 8.61
N CYS A 265 9.41 10.52 9.64
CA CYS A 265 8.66 11.69 10.09
C CYS A 265 8.49 12.73 8.97
N SER A 266 9.55 12.99 8.20
CA SER A 266 9.49 13.88 7.03
C SER A 266 8.53 13.35 5.95
N LEU A 267 8.55 12.04 5.67
CA LEU A 267 7.58 11.43 4.75
C LEU A 267 6.13 11.61 5.22
N GLN A 268 5.86 11.37 6.50
CA GLN A 268 4.52 11.56 7.09
C GLN A 268 4.06 13.02 7.00
N GLN A 269 4.95 13.99 7.26
CA GLN A 269 4.64 15.41 7.13
C GLN A 269 4.29 15.78 5.68
N GLN A 270 5.06 15.28 4.70
CA GLN A 270 4.81 15.55 3.28
C GLN A 270 3.49 14.92 2.81
N MET A 271 3.18 13.70 3.25
CA MET A 271 1.90 13.05 3.00
C MET A 271 0.73 13.84 3.63
N SER A 272 0.89 14.29 4.88
CA SER A 272 -0.11 15.13 5.56
C SER A 272 -0.35 16.45 4.81
N GLU A 273 0.71 17.11 4.35
CA GLU A 273 0.61 18.33 3.56
C GLU A 273 -0.10 18.08 2.21
N PHE A 274 0.17 16.95 1.56
CA PHE A 274 -0.55 16.56 0.35
C PHE A 274 -2.05 16.41 0.60
N MET A 275 -2.45 15.75 1.69
CA MET A 275 -3.86 15.57 2.08
C MET A 275 -4.55 16.87 2.49
N LYS A 276 -3.82 17.86 2.99
CA LYS A 276 -4.37 19.18 3.33
C LYS A 276 -4.61 20.07 2.11
N ASN A 277 -3.81 19.87 1.06
CA ASN A 277 -3.80 20.72 -0.13
C ASN A 277 -4.62 20.16 -1.32
N ASN A 278 -5.31 19.04 -1.11
CA ASN A 278 -6.18 18.37 -2.08
C ASN A 278 -7.43 17.85 -1.36
#